data_AF-A0A918FNV2-F1
#
_entry.id   AF-A0A918FNV2-F1
#
_cell.length_a   1.000
_cell.length_b   1.000
_cell.length_c   1.000
_cell.angle_alpha   90.00
_cell.angle_beta   90.00
_cell.angle_gamma   90.00
#
_symmetry.space_group_name_H-M   'P 1'
#
loop_
_entity.id
_entity.type
_entity.pdbx_description
1 polymer ?
#
loop_
_entity_poly.entity_id
_entity_poly.type
_entity_poly.pdbx_seq_one_letter_code
_entity_poly.pdbx_strand_id
1 'polypeptide(L)' 'MTPLERLLQEAIPTRPDPAPPQPHTYQQYWTPQEQDTHWRQLAEALGTTNIPRPTPPGHRAAA' A
#
# COMPACT_ATOMS: atom_id res chain seq x y z
N MET A 1 -38.40 20.58 11.89
CA MET A 1 -37.62 19.35 12.10
C MET A 1 -37.97 18.35 11.02
N THR A 2 -37.40 18.58 9.84
CA THR A 2 -37.45 17.65 8.71
C THR A 2 -36.39 16.55 8.88
N PRO A 3 -36.53 15.39 8.22
CA PRO A 3 -35.49 14.35 8.24
C PRO A 3 -34.12 14.86 7.78
N LEU A 4 -34.09 15.81 6.86
CA LEU A 4 -32.87 16.47 6.38
C LEU A 4 -32.23 17.33 7.47
N GLU A 5 -33.01 18.07 8.26
CA GLU A 5 -32.50 18.86 9.38
C GLU A 5 -31.87 17.97 10.46
N ARG A 6 -32.38 16.76 10.67
CA ARG A 6 -31.80 15.79 11.61
C ARG A 6 -30.46 15.24 11.13
N LEU A 7 -30.35 14.91 9.84
CA LEU A 7 -29.09 14.45 9.23
C LEU A 7 -27.99 15.51 9.28
N LEU A 8 -28.35 16.79 9.16
CA LEU A 8 -27.38 17.89 9.26
C LEU A 8 -26.94 18.19 10.70
N GLN A 9 -27.73 17.77 11.71
CA GLN A 9 -27.39 17.90 13.12
C GLN A 9 -26.55 16.73 13.64
N GLU A 10 -26.64 15.57 12.99
CA GLU A 10 -25.79 14.42 13.28
C GLU A 10 -24.37 14.74 12.79
N ALA A 11 -23.50 15.12 13.73
CA ALA A 11 -22.10 15.37 13.46
C ALA A 11 -21.48 14.12 12.80
N ILE A 12 -21.24 14.19 11.50
CA ILE A 12 -20.55 13.13 10.77
C ILE A 12 -19.16 13.01 11.40
N PRO A 13 -18.77 11.85 11.96
CA PRO A 13 -17.44 11.68 12.48
C PRO A 13 -16.45 11.98 11.36
N THR A 14 -15.68 13.05 11.53
CA THR A 14 -14.66 13.43 10.56
C THR A 14 -13.56 12.38 10.57
N ARG A 15 -12.95 12.15 9.41
CA ARG A 15 -11.78 11.28 9.31
C ARG A 15 -10.70 11.82 10.26
N PRO A 16 -10.06 10.98 11.09
CA PRO A 16 -8.94 11.44 11.91
C PRO A 16 -7.85 12.00 11.00
N ASP A 17 -7.13 13.01 11.50
CA ASP A 17 -5.99 13.56 10.79
C ASP A 17 -4.97 12.46 10.45
N PRO A 18 -4.34 12.52 9.26
CA PRO A 18 -3.31 11.55 8.91
C PRO A 18 -2.19 11.60 9.94
N ALA A 19 -1.75 10.41 10.38
CA ALA A 19 -0.63 10.31 11.30
C ALA A 19 0.60 11.05 10.74
N PRO A 20 1.41 11.70 11.61
CA PRO A 20 2.63 12.35 11.16
C PRO A 20 3.53 11.34 10.46
N PRO A 21 4.27 11.75 9.41
CA PRO A 21 5.21 10.87 8.73
C PRO A 21 6.21 10.36 9.76
N GLN A 22 6.21 9.04 10.00
CA GLN A 22 7.22 8.44 10.86
C GLN A 22 8.59 8.65 10.22
N PRO A 23 9.63 8.99 11.00
CA PRO A 23 10.99 9.04 10.47
C PRO A 23 11.28 7.68 9.84
N HIS A 24 11.73 7.67 8.58
CA HIS A 24 12.08 6.45 7.87
C HIS A 24 13.20 5.74 8.63
N THR A 25 12.82 4.86 9.57
CA THR A 25 13.76 3.94 10.18
C THR A 25 14.22 3.04 9.05
N TYR A 26 15.51 3.09 8.72
CA TYR A 26 16.17 2.32 7.66
C TYR A 26 16.07 0.78 7.86
N GLN A 27 15.21 0.31 8.75
CA GLN A 27 15.10 -1.07 9.23
C GLN A 27 14.02 -1.91 8.53
N GLN A 28 13.28 -1.37 7.55
CA GLN A 28 12.17 -2.10 6.92
C GLN A 28 12.26 -2.22 5.39
N TYR A 29 13.45 -2.08 4.81
CA TYR A 29 13.62 -2.43 3.40
C TYR A 29 13.77 -3.94 3.28
N TRP A 30 12.79 -4.59 2.63
CA TRP A 30 12.92 -6.00 2.25
C TRP A 30 14.16 -6.19 1.39
N THR A 31 14.92 -7.22 1.69
CA THR A 31 16.01 -7.68 0.83
C THR A 31 15.46 -8.05 -0.56
N PRO A 32 16.29 -8.02 -1.61
CA PRO A 32 15.87 -8.46 -2.95
C PRO A 32 15.25 -9.86 -2.95
N GLN A 33 15.82 -10.79 -2.16
CA GLN A 33 15.32 -12.15 -2.03
C GLN A 33 13.92 -12.22 -1.39
N GLU A 34 13.66 -11.42 -0.36
CA GLU A 34 12.33 -11.33 0.27
C GLU A 34 11.31 -10.75 -0.70
N GLN A 35 11.68 -9.72 -1.47
CA GLN A 35 10.83 -9.14 -2.50
C GLN A 35 10.47 -10.16 -3.59
N ASP A 36 11.45 -10.94 -4.06
CA ASP A 36 11.22 -11.96 -5.09
C ASP A 36 10.35 -13.11 -4.58
N THR A 37 10.56 -13.52 -3.33
CA THR A 37 9.75 -14.56 -2.67
C THR A 37 8.30 -14.12 -2.51
N HIS A 38 8.09 -12.90 -2.00
CA HIS A 38 6.76 -12.33 -1.87
C HIS A 38 6.07 -12.17 -3.23
N TRP A 39 6.80 -11.71 -4.25
CA TRP A 39 6.25 -11.58 -5.60
C TRP A 39 5.78 -12.93 -6.16
N ARG A 40 6.57 -14.00 -5.96
CA ARG A 40 6.18 -15.34 -6.40
C ARG A 40 4.89 -15.81 -5.72
N GLN A 41 4.78 -15.63 -4.41
CA GLN A 41 3.58 -15.99 -3.64
C GLN A 41 2.35 -15.21 -4.11
N LEU A 42 2.51 -13.91 -4.38
CA LEU A 42 1.44 -13.07 -4.92
C LEU A 42 1.01 -13.54 -6.32
N ALA A 43 1.96 -13.83 -7.20
CA ALA A 43 1.70 -14.30 -8.56
C ALA A 43 0.97 -15.67 -8.55
N GLU A 44 1.32 -16.54 -7.61
CA GLU A 44 0.62 -17.81 -7.40
C GLU A 44 -0.81 -17.58 -6.92
N ALA A 45 -1.02 -16.72 -5.92
CA ALA A 45 -2.35 -16.40 -5.40
C ALA A 45 -3.28 -15.78 -6.45
N LEU A 46 -2.73 -15.02 -7.40
CA LEU A 46 -3.47 -14.39 -8.49
C LEU A 46 -3.60 -15.28 -9.74
N GLY A 47 -2.95 -16.45 -9.77
CA GLY A 47 -2.90 -17.31 -10.96
C GLY A 47 -2.10 -16.73 -12.12
N THR A 48 -1.24 -15.73 -11.86
CA THR A 48 -0.44 -14.99 -12.83
C THR A 48 1.06 -15.30 -12.71
N THR A 49 1.39 -16.59 -12.60
CA THR A 49 2.75 -17.11 -12.29
C THR A 49 3.83 -16.76 -13.31
N ASN A 50 3.47 -16.23 -14.48
CA ASN A 50 4.39 -15.91 -15.57
C ASN A 50 4.74 -14.41 -15.68
N ILE A 51 4.37 -13.59 -14.69
CA ILE A 51 4.64 -12.14 -14.71
C ILE A 51 5.91 -11.82 -13.90
N PRO A 52 6.96 -11.24 -14.52
CA PRO A 52 8.15 -10.84 -13.80
C PRO A 52 7.85 -9.70 -12.83
N ARG A 53 8.61 -9.65 -11.72
CA ARG A 53 8.47 -8.59 -10.72
C ARG A 53 8.78 -7.23 -11.36
N PRO A 54 7.95 -6.20 -11.14
CA PRO A 54 8.24 -4.87 -11.65
C PRO A 54 9.51 -4.31 -10.99
N THR A 55 10.47 -3.91 -11.81
CA THR A 55 11.65 -3.16 -11.36
C THR A 55 11.36 -1.66 -11.43
N PRO A 56 11.69 -0.87 -10.40
CA PRO A 56 11.46 0.58 -10.44
C PRO A 56 12.26 1.23 -11.58
N PRO A 57 11.71 2.27 -12.23
CA PRO A 57 12.38 2.99 -13.30
C PRO A 57 13.61 3.71 -12.72
N GLY A 58 14.80 3.14 -12.96
CA GLY A 58 16.07 3.60 -12.40
C GLY A 58 17.01 2.46 -12.02
N HIS A 59 16.47 1.27 -11.76
CA HIS A 59 17.27 0.06 -11.53
C HIS A 59 17.46 -0.71 -12.84
N ARG A 60 18.09 -0.08 -13.85
CA ARG A 60 18.52 -0.81 -15.06
C ARG A 60 19.50 -1.90 -14.61
N ALA A 61 19.14 -3.15 -14.90
CA ALA A 61 19.97 -4.32 -14.67
C ALA A 61 21.39 -4.05 -15.17
N ALA A 62 22.36 -4.08 -14.25
CA ALA A 62 23.74 -4.33 -14.63
C ALA A 62 23.78 -5.74 -15.22
N ALA A 63 24.35 -5.83 -16.42
CA ALA A 63 24.49 -7.03 -17.22
C ALA A 63 25.27 -8.15 -16.52
#